data_AF-A0A8T5EWI7-F1
#
_entry.id   AF-A0A8T5EWI7-F1
#
_cell.length_a   1.000
_cell.length_b   1.000
_cell.length_c   1.000
_cell.angle_alpha   90.00
_cell.angle_beta   90.00
_cell.angle_gamma   90.00
#
_symmetry.space_group_name_H-M   'P 1'
#
loop_
_entity.id
_entity.type
_entity.pdbx_description
1 polymer ?
#
loop_
_entity_poly.entity_id
_entity_poly.type
_entity_poly.pdbx_seq_one_letter_code
_entity_poly.pdbx_strand_id
1 'polypeptide(L)' 'MLVPVRCFTCGNLIADKYDDYQTKVKAGEDPQEVLNDLGIARYCCRRMLLTTVETIQQVIPFYESIEKRKQEVLAELD' A
#
# COMPACT_ATOMS: atom_id res chain seq x y z
N MET A 1 -1.28 -6.59 1.26
CA MET A 1 -0.48 -6.48 0.04
C MET A 1 -0.19 -5.01 -0.20
N LEU A 2 1.02 -4.69 -0.64
CA LEU A 2 1.48 -3.31 -0.87
C LEU A 2 0.97 -2.76 -2.20
N VAL A 3 1.03 -1.45 -2.36
CA VAL A 3 0.70 -0.73 -3.60
C VAL A 3 1.65 -1.13 -4.73
N PRO A 4 1.15 -1.26 -5.97
CA PRO A 4 2.02 -1.55 -7.10
C PRO A 4 3.02 -0.40 -7.34
N VAL A 5 4.31 -0.75 -7.48
CA VAL A 5 5.39 0.22 -7.77
C VAL A 5 5.10 1.03 -9.03
N ARG A 6 4.59 0.38 -10.08
CA ARG A 6 4.22 0.97 -11.36
C ARG A 6 2.80 0.62 -11.74
N CYS A 7 2.15 1.48 -12.53
CA CYS A 7 0.83 1.19 -13.07
C CYS A 7 0.88 0.02 -14.07
N PHE A 8 -0.06 -0.91 -13.95
CA PHE A 8 -0.16 -2.10 -14.80
C PHE A 8 -0.39 -1.81 -16.29
N THR A 9 -0.90 -0.63 -16.65
CA THR A 9 -1.18 -0.27 -18.04
C THR A 9 -0.12 0.67 -18.61
N CYS A 10 0.12 1.81 -17.93
CA CYS A 10 0.98 2.88 -18.44
C CYS A 10 2.46 2.69 -18.07
N GLY A 11 2.79 1.85 -17.09
CA GLY A 11 4.15 1.66 -16.59
C GLY A 11 4.72 2.86 -15.81
N ASN A 12 3.95 3.94 -15.63
CA ASN A 12 4.37 5.09 -14.82
C ASN A 12 4.57 4.69 -13.36
N LEU A 13 5.49 5.37 -12.68
CA LEU A 13 5.72 5.27 -11.24
C LEU A 13 4.49 5.78 -10.47
N ILE A 14 4.04 5.01 -9.48
CA ILE A 14 2.83 5.32 -8.68
C ILE A 14 3.06 5.18 -7.18
N ALA A 15 3.91 4.25 -6.75
CA ALA A 15 4.13 4.02 -5.32
C ALA A 15 4.73 5.22 -4.58
N ASP A 16 5.48 6.08 -5.25
CA ASP A 16 6.04 7.31 -4.69
C ASP A 16 4.97 8.31 -4.24
N LYS A 17 3.78 8.29 -4.84
CA LYS A 17 2.69 9.25 -4.61
C LYS A 17 1.59 8.73 -3.70
N TYR A 18 1.63 7.44 -3.34
CA TYR A 18 0.52 6.81 -2.66
C TYR A 18 0.35 7.31 -1.22
N ASP A 19 1.44 7.50 -0.48
CA ASP A 19 1.40 7.98 0.90
C ASP A 19 0.82 9.41 1.00
N ASP A 20 1.23 10.28 0.08
CA ASP A 20 0.69 11.64 -0.04
C ASP A 20 -0.80 11.63 -0.37
N TYR A 21 -1.21 10.79 -1.34
CA TYR A 21 -2.62 10.60 -1.71
C TYR A 21 -3.44 10.14 -0.50
N GLN A 22 -2.98 9.12 0.22
CA GLN A 22 -3.67 8.59 1.40
C GLN A 22 -3.77 9.63 2.52
N THR A 23 -2.72 10.40 2.76
CA THR A 23 -2.71 11.43 3.81
C THR A 23 -3.72 12.52 3.52
N LYS A 24 -3.76 13.04 2.30
CA LYS A 24 -4.70 14.08 1.87
C LYS A 24 -6.16 13.60 1.86
N VAL A 25 -6.41 12.40 1.34
CA VAL A 25 -7.76 11.82 1.33
C VAL A 25 -8.25 11.55 2.76
N LYS A 26 -7.38 11.10 3.67
CA LYS A 26 -7.72 10.93 5.10
C LYS A 26 -7.97 12.27 5.80
N ALA A 27 -7.36 13.36 5.33
CA ALA A 27 -7.62 14.70 5.83
C ALA A 27 -8.98 15.27 5.36
N GLY A 28 -9.68 14.57 4.45
CA GLY A 28 -11.00 14.97 3.95
C GLY A 28 -10.97 15.76 2.64
N GLU A 29 -9.81 15.84 1.96
CA GLU A 29 -9.71 16.42 0.63
C GLU A 29 -10.41 15.55 -0.42
N ASP A 30 -10.97 16.18 -1.45
CA ASP A 30 -11.63 15.44 -2.53
C ASP A 30 -10.61 14.62 -3.35
N PRO A 31 -10.83 13.31 -3.56
CA PRO A 31 -9.88 12.46 -4.27
C PRO A 31 -9.55 12.94 -5.69
N GLN A 32 -10.46 13.63 -6.37
CA GLN A 32 -10.22 14.13 -7.73
C GLN A 32 -9.18 15.25 -7.72
N GLU A 33 -9.33 16.22 -6.82
CA GLU A 33 -8.41 17.34 -6.67
C GLU A 33 -7.03 16.86 -6.24
N VAL A 34 -6.96 15.93 -5.28
CA VAL A 34 -5.69 15.33 -4.85
C VAL A 34 -4.96 14.65 -6.01
N LEU A 35 -5.68 13.91 -6.87
CA LEU A 35 -5.09 13.25 -8.03
C LEU A 35 -4.62 14.25 -9.11
N ASN A 36 -5.30 15.40 -9.21
CA ASN A 36 -4.90 16.49 -10.11
C ASN A 36 -3.62 17.15 -9.60
N ASP A 37 -3.54 17.47 -8.31
CA ASP A 37 -2.38 18.06 -7.65
C ASP A 37 -1.12 17.18 -7.76
N LEU A 38 -1.30 15.86 -7.65
CA LEU A 38 -0.21 14.88 -7.81
C LEU A 38 0.24 14.69 -9.27
N GLY A 39 -0.37 15.43 -10.22
CA GLY A 39 -0.01 15.42 -11.63
C GLY A 39 -0.39 14.14 -12.37
N ILE A 40 -1.38 13.38 -11.89
CA ILE A 40 -1.76 12.10 -12.48
C ILE A 40 -2.87 12.32 -13.50
N ALA A 41 -2.52 12.60 -14.76
CA ALA A 41 -3.53 12.89 -15.79
C ALA A 41 -4.27 11.63 -16.28
N ARG A 42 -3.59 10.49 -16.44
CA ARG A 42 -4.15 9.30 -17.11
C ARG A 42 -5.02 8.47 -16.18
N TYR A 43 -6.24 8.14 -16.62
CA TYR A 43 -7.21 7.33 -15.87
C TYR A 43 -6.65 5.97 -15.43
N CYS A 44 -5.81 5.33 -16.25
CA CYS A 44 -5.24 4.02 -15.94
C CYS A 44 -4.31 4.08 -14.72
N CYS A 45 -3.57 5.18 -14.57
CA CYS A 45 -2.68 5.39 -13.46
C CYS A 45 -3.49 5.87 -12.21
N ARG A 46 -4.59 6.65 -12.39
CA ARG A 46 -5.54 7.02 -11.31
C ARG A 46 -6.24 5.82 -10.68
N ARG A 47 -6.68 4.85 -11.50
CA ARG A 47 -7.33 3.62 -11.01
C ARG A 47 -6.47 2.90 -9.97
N MET A 48 -5.15 2.90 -10.17
CA MET A 48 -4.23 2.23 -9.24
C MET A 48 -4.32 2.83 -7.84
N LEU A 49 -4.37 4.16 -7.69
CA LEU A 49 -4.46 4.80 -6.38
C LEU A 49 -5.86 4.67 -5.76
N LEU A 50 -6.91 4.82 -6.58
CA LEU A 50 -8.30 4.78 -6.12
C LEU A 50 -8.72 3.42 -5.56
N THR A 51 -8.29 2.31 -6.17
CA THR A 51 -8.78 0.97 -5.82
C THR A 51 -7.80 0.17 -4.98
N THR A 52 -6.60 0.69 -4.69
CA THR A 52 -5.62 -0.07 -3.91
C THR A 52 -5.99 -0.07 -2.43
N VAL A 53 -5.91 -1.25 -1.82
CA VAL A 53 -6.11 -1.45 -0.39
C VAL A 53 -4.89 -2.15 0.19
N GLU A 54 -4.25 -1.52 1.16
CA GLU A 54 -3.08 -2.06 1.83
C GLU A 54 -3.46 -3.07 2.91
N THR A 55 -3.61 -4.34 2.53
CA THR A 55 -3.91 -5.42 3.49
C THR A 55 -2.68 -5.93 4.24
N ILE A 56 -1.50 -5.34 4.02
CA ILE A 56 -0.25 -5.87 4.60
C ILE A 56 -0.25 -5.76 6.14
N GLN A 57 -0.84 -4.69 6.67
CA GLN A 57 -0.95 -4.45 8.11
C GLN A 57 -1.76 -5.52 8.84
N GLN A 58 -2.72 -6.16 8.15
CA GLN A 58 -3.51 -7.24 8.72
C GLN A 58 -2.76 -8.58 8.75
N VAL A 59 -1.77 -8.74 7.87
CA VAL A 59 -1.06 -10.00 7.65
C VAL A 59 0.23 -10.09 8.48
N ILE A 60 0.89 -8.96 8.74
CA ILE A 60 2.12 -8.89 9.54
C ILE A 60 2.01 -9.60 10.91
N PRO A 61 0.97 -9.36 11.73
CA PRO A 61 0.88 -9.95 13.07
C PRO A 61 0.82 -11.49 13.04
N PHE A 62 0.23 -12.05 11.99
CA PHE A 62 0.18 -13.50 11.79
C PHE A 62 1.57 -14.09 11.59
N TYR A 63 2.39 -13.49 10.71
CA TYR A 63 3.77 -13.93 10.50
C TYR A 63 4.64 -13.73 11.74
N GLU A 64 4.47 -12.63 12.47
CA GLU A 64 5.17 -12.40 13.73
C GLU A 64 4.84 -13.49 14.77
N SER A 65 3.57 -13.89 14.88
CA SER A 65 3.15 -14.97 15.79
C SER A 65 3.74 -16.33 15.41
N ILE A 66 3.84 -16.63 14.11
CA ILE A 66 4.44 -17.87 13.63
C ILE A 66 5.94 -17.91 13.95
N GLU A 67 6.65 -16.79 13.71
CA GLU A 67 8.08 -16.74 13.98
C GLU A 67 8.36 -16.84 15.48
N LYS A 68 7.58 -16.18 16.35
CA LYS A 68 7.69 -16.35 17.82
C LYS A 68 7.56 -17.82 18.24
N ARG A 69 6.54 -18.51 17.73
CA ARG A 69 6.30 -19.92 18.05
C ARG A 69 7.42 -20.83 17.54
N LYS A 70 8.02 -20.51 16.40
CA LYS A 70 9.19 -21.22 15.88
C LYS A 70 10.40 -21.04 16.80
N GLN A 71 10.64 -19.83 17.29
CA GLN A 71 11.74 -19.55 18.23
C GLN A 71 11.54 -20.26 19.58
N GLU A 72 10.30 -20.29 20.10
CA GLU A 72 9.95 -21.04 21.32
C GLU A 72 10.26 -22.53 21.16
N VAL A 73 9.83 -23.16 20.06
CA VAL A 73 10.10 -24.59 19.79
C VAL A 73 11.59 -24.86 19.62
N LEU A 74 12.34 -23.97 18.96
CA LEU A 74 13.79 -24.11 18.83
C LEU A 74 14.48 -24.03 20.20
N ALA A 75 14.07 -23.11 21.07
CA ALA A 75 14.60 -22.99 22.42
C ALA A 75 14.25 -24.16 23.34
N GLU A 76 13.17 -24.90 23.06
CA GLU A 76 12.83 -26.15 23.78
C GLU A 76 13.63 -27.36 23.29
N LEU A 77 14.19 -27.30 22.08
CA LEU A 77 14.96 -28.39 21.47
C LEU A 77 16.46 -28.32 21.79
N ASP A 78 16.96 -27.13 22.16
CA ASP A 78 18.33 -26.88 22.66
C ASP A 78 18.44 -27.15 24.17
#